data_AF-A0A2E9A426-F1
#
_entry.id   AF-A0A2E9A426-F1
#
_cell.length_a   1.000
_cell.length_b   1.000
_cell.length_c   1.000
_cell.angle_alpha   90.00
_cell.angle_beta   90.00
_cell.angle_gamma   90.00
#
_symmetry.space_group_name_H-M   'P 1'
#
loop_
_entity.id
_entity.type
_entity.pdbx_description
1 polymer ?
#
loop_
_entity_poly.entity_id
_entity_poly.type
_entity_poly.pdbx_seq_one_letter_code
_entity_poly.pdbx_strand_id
1 'polypeptide(L)'
;MTLAKIQILLISFMLVLFIACGNNNSLNPANPVEVEEIKITEEPKNNEQDSNNNDENDHDDDENDHDDDENDHDDDENDHDDDENNSTSKQKDEFEEFVGFTHTPVDFEKLFSEDSVCRTYPSIQPYFNHFVVNHTEGPKKWYLATCSKEPIKVFLPVKSILDKRSIRIYSDRKSTINEEEVLFDAQIWMRVSEDVTVFFMHLALLDKIKSLVEKSETEEIVLEAGTHIGYIKTDWDFIDGNNSNNRPEEYHVIDFGVEDRSFDANLTENKTHWWNVRANPLDYFTEELKNSILSQYQPVYQKMVDEGTHPFTNLEDSRPNINEIGKIWGTWFKDDITDAFDQNFGSEWSIIHLTKTADLSKETFWEILDQNPDISGILIESKMNKLIGKPLYNDSPVGQNKFFIVSGDDSVGIGKKSNYFNDNEFLYVKYQVKSNSKNQLDDILTLEVFKKQDFDEYTNFSNKAVTFRRGPIKR
;
A
#
# COMPACT_ATOMS: atom_id res chain seq x y z
N MET A 1 -16.00 34.23 -50.95
CA MET A 1 -15.72 34.98 -49.71
C MET A 1 -15.65 33.96 -48.58
N THR A 2 -14.54 33.21 -48.50
CA THR A 2 -13.31 33.47 -47.73
C THR A 2 -13.36 32.89 -46.31
N LEU A 3 -13.08 31.59 -46.24
CA LEU A 3 -12.51 30.91 -45.06
C LEU A 3 -10.97 31.11 -44.99
N ALA A 4 -10.47 32.22 -45.54
CA ALA A 4 -9.06 32.62 -45.53
C ALA A 4 -8.72 33.55 -44.34
N LYS A 5 -9.53 33.53 -43.27
CA LYS A 5 -9.38 34.42 -42.10
C LYS A 5 -9.13 33.70 -40.77
N ILE A 6 -8.99 32.37 -40.77
CA ILE A 6 -8.68 31.61 -39.53
C ILE A 6 -7.20 31.18 -39.46
N GLN A 7 -6.47 31.17 -40.58
CA GLN A 7 -5.03 30.82 -40.60
C GLN A 7 -4.07 31.97 -40.22
N ILE A 8 -4.56 33.21 -40.02
CA ILE A 8 -3.71 34.36 -39.67
C ILE A 8 -3.62 34.57 -38.15
N LEU A 9 -4.49 33.93 -37.34
CA LEU A 9 -4.45 34.06 -35.88
C LEU A 9 -3.47 33.09 -35.19
N LEU A 10 -3.05 32.02 -35.88
CA LEU A 10 -2.17 30.98 -35.33
C LEU A 10 -0.67 31.22 -35.56
N ILE A 11 -0.30 32.18 -36.43
CA ILE A 11 1.11 32.47 -36.75
C ILE A 11 1.66 33.66 -35.93
N SER A 12 0.79 34.48 -35.33
CA SER A 12 1.22 35.64 -34.53
C SER A 12 1.45 35.35 -33.05
N PHE A 13 1.07 34.18 -32.54
CA PHE A 13 1.30 33.81 -31.13
C PHE A 13 2.60 33.01 -30.91
N MET A 14 3.15 32.36 -31.96
CA MET A 14 4.44 31.65 -31.87
C MET A 14 5.67 32.52 -32.13
N LEU A 15 5.51 33.78 -32.56
CA LEU A 15 6.63 34.68 -32.83
C LEU A 15 6.96 35.66 -31.68
N VAL A 16 6.21 35.62 -30.57
CA VAL A 16 6.40 36.51 -29.41
C VAL A 16 7.16 35.83 -28.25
N LEU A 17 7.36 34.50 -28.29
CA LEU A 17 8.17 33.79 -27.29
C LEU A 17 9.66 33.61 -27.66
N PHE A 18 10.08 33.98 -28.87
CA PHE A 18 11.48 33.80 -29.31
C PHE A 18 12.34 35.07 -29.28
N ILE A 19 11.80 36.20 -28.79
CA ILE A 19 12.54 37.47 -28.67
C ILE A 19 12.26 38.07 -27.28
N ALA A 20 12.68 37.37 -26.23
CA ALA A 20 12.92 37.97 -24.93
C ALA A 20 13.96 37.13 -24.18
N CYS A 21 15.19 37.65 -24.17
CA CYS A 21 16.26 37.37 -23.21
C CYS A 21 17.12 36.11 -23.44
N GLY A 22 18.00 36.22 -24.45
CA GLY A 22 19.37 35.71 -24.33
C GLY A 22 20.33 36.82 -23.90
N ASN A 23 21.36 36.41 -23.14
CA ASN A 23 22.63 37.07 -22.78
C ASN A 23 22.67 38.08 -21.62
N ASN A 24 23.28 37.67 -20.49
CA ASN A 24 24.68 38.02 -20.21
C ASN A 24 25.27 37.34 -18.94
N ASN A 25 26.47 36.80 -19.14
CA ASN A 25 27.65 36.75 -18.25
C ASN A 25 27.67 35.92 -16.95
N SER A 26 28.47 34.84 -17.03
CA SER A 26 29.73 34.64 -16.28
C SER A 26 29.72 35.01 -14.80
N LEU A 27 29.77 33.99 -13.93
CA LEU A 27 30.63 33.93 -12.73
C LEU A 27 30.76 32.46 -12.29
N ASN A 28 32.00 31.96 -12.31
CA ASN A 28 32.43 30.74 -11.61
C ASN A 28 32.30 30.99 -10.10
N PRO A 29 32.00 29.98 -9.26
CA PRO A 29 33.14 29.30 -8.61
C PRO A 29 32.91 27.83 -8.18
N ALA A 30 34.06 27.23 -7.83
CA ALA A 30 34.27 26.18 -6.84
C ALA A 30 34.20 24.72 -7.31
N ASN A 31 35.41 24.17 -7.52
CA ASN A 31 35.76 22.75 -7.46
C ASN A 31 35.12 22.04 -6.26
N PRO A 32 34.68 20.78 -6.41
CA PRO A 32 34.45 19.93 -5.25
C PRO A 32 35.80 19.64 -4.57
N VAL A 33 35.84 19.91 -3.27
CA VAL A 33 36.94 19.58 -2.36
C VAL A 33 37.00 18.07 -2.20
N GLU A 34 38.19 17.50 -2.43
CA GLU A 34 38.55 16.14 -2.02
C GLU A 34 38.33 16.00 -0.51
N VAL A 35 37.47 15.07 -0.09
CA VAL A 35 37.37 14.67 1.31
C VAL A 35 38.48 13.66 1.56
N GLU A 36 39.47 14.08 2.35
CA GLU A 36 40.56 13.24 2.85
C GLU A 36 40.01 12.06 3.66
N GLU A 37 40.48 10.87 3.30
CA GLU A 37 40.36 9.64 4.08
C GLU A 37 40.90 9.83 5.50
N ILE A 38 40.05 9.64 6.50
CA ILE A 38 40.52 9.49 7.88
C ILE A 38 41.06 8.06 8.04
N LYS A 39 42.38 7.95 8.04
CA LYS A 39 43.12 6.77 8.50
C LYS A 39 42.91 6.55 9.99
N ILE A 40 42.48 5.35 10.36
CA ILE A 40 42.69 4.81 11.71
C ILE A 40 43.68 3.65 11.60
N THR A 41 44.93 3.94 11.95
CA THR A 41 45.95 3.03 12.50
C THR A 41 45.52 2.64 13.93
N GLU A 42 45.68 1.44 14.49
CA GLU A 42 46.76 0.43 14.49
C GLU A 42 46.18 -0.82 15.23
N GLU A 43 46.27 -2.04 14.69
CA GLU A 43 47.27 -3.10 14.98
C GLU A 43 46.85 -4.18 16.02
N PRO A 44 47.45 -5.39 15.99
CA PRO A 44 46.73 -6.67 15.98
C PRO A 44 46.93 -7.51 17.25
N LYS A 45 46.07 -8.52 17.48
CA LYS A 45 46.44 -9.72 18.26
C LYS A 45 45.79 -11.02 17.74
N ASN A 46 46.66 -11.83 17.14
CA ASN A 46 46.88 -13.28 17.28
C ASN A 46 45.68 -14.25 17.48
N ASN A 47 45.54 -15.12 16.48
CA ASN A 47 45.52 -16.59 16.55
C ASN A 47 45.30 -17.25 17.92
N GLU A 48 44.31 -18.12 18.00
CA GLU A 48 44.57 -19.55 18.24
C GLU A 48 43.43 -20.44 17.72
N GLN A 49 43.86 -21.57 17.20
CA GLN A 49 43.15 -22.65 16.54
C GLN A 49 42.98 -23.77 17.59
N ASP A 50 41.87 -24.50 17.58
CA ASP A 50 41.72 -25.94 17.94
C ASP A 50 40.22 -26.23 18.18
N SER A 51 39.53 -26.91 17.28
CA SER A 51 39.48 -28.37 17.03
C SER A 51 38.59 -29.15 18.01
N ASN A 52 37.55 -29.75 17.41
CA ASN A 52 37.00 -31.09 17.66
C ASN A 52 36.53 -31.48 19.08
N ASN A 53 35.24 -31.84 19.21
CA ASN A 53 34.81 -33.25 19.16
C ASN A 53 33.33 -33.44 19.52
N ASN A 54 32.66 -34.22 18.67
CA ASN A 54 31.83 -35.39 18.95
C ASN A 54 30.50 -35.30 19.74
N ASP A 55 29.49 -35.78 19.01
CA ASP A 55 28.65 -36.95 19.30
C ASP A 55 27.34 -36.78 20.08
N GLU A 56 26.29 -37.17 19.33
CA GLU A 56 25.26 -38.15 19.67
C GLU A 56 23.86 -37.66 20.10
N ASN A 57 22.89 -38.27 19.40
CA ASN A 57 21.49 -38.58 19.79
C ASN A 57 20.50 -37.41 19.64
N ASP A 58 19.27 -37.56 19.12
CA ASP A 58 18.39 -38.73 18.98
C ASP A 58 17.42 -38.54 17.78
N HIS A 59 16.84 -39.66 17.33
CA HIS A 59 15.61 -39.72 16.55
C HIS A 59 14.44 -39.10 17.32
N ASP A 60 13.52 -38.40 16.63
CA ASP A 60 12.09 -38.74 16.60
C ASP A 60 11.30 -37.78 15.69
N ASP A 61 10.55 -38.39 14.78
CA ASP A 61 9.24 -38.03 14.21
C ASP A 61 8.98 -36.59 13.67
N ASP A 62 9.03 -36.51 12.33
CA ASP A 62 8.50 -35.43 11.49
C ASP A 62 6.95 -35.39 11.53
N GLU A 63 6.39 -34.44 12.28
CA GLU A 63 5.08 -33.82 11.99
C GLU A 63 5.25 -32.29 12.07
N ASN A 64 5.69 -31.68 10.98
CA ASN A 64 5.75 -30.22 10.85
C ASN A 64 4.57 -29.72 10.01
N ASP A 65 3.45 -29.45 10.69
CA ASP A 65 2.50 -28.41 10.33
C ASP A 65 3.11 -27.09 10.80
N HIS A 66 3.56 -26.21 9.90
CA HIS A 66 4.00 -24.86 10.27
C HIS A 66 3.45 -23.81 9.30
N ASP A 67 2.39 -23.22 9.83
CA ASP A 67 1.76 -21.92 9.63
C ASP A 67 2.72 -20.77 9.24
N ASP A 68 2.32 -20.01 8.22
CA ASP A 68 2.86 -18.69 7.89
C ASP A 68 2.18 -17.63 8.79
N ASP A 69 2.86 -17.21 9.86
CA ASP A 69 2.39 -16.20 10.81
C ASP A 69 2.54 -14.75 10.25
N GLU A 70 1.56 -14.29 9.48
CA GLU A 70 1.26 -12.86 9.35
C GLU A 70 0.23 -12.47 10.42
N ASN A 71 0.65 -12.48 11.69
CA ASN A 71 -0.20 -11.99 12.78
C ASN A 71 -0.18 -10.46 12.84
N ASP A 72 -1.29 -9.88 12.40
CA ASP A 72 -1.85 -8.62 12.85
C ASP A 72 -2.03 -8.66 14.38
N HIS A 73 -1.47 -7.69 15.10
CA HIS A 73 -1.76 -7.53 16.53
C HIS A 73 -3.14 -6.88 16.72
N ASP A 74 -4.12 -7.71 17.07
CA ASP A 74 -5.08 -7.43 18.15
C ASP A 74 -4.75 -8.47 19.24
N ASP A 75 -3.89 -8.09 20.22
CA ASP A 75 -3.85 -8.60 21.61
C ASP A 75 -2.57 -8.11 22.32
N ASP A 76 -2.69 -6.95 22.97
CA ASP A 76 -2.07 -6.63 24.26
C ASP A 76 -2.85 -5.43 24.85
N GLU A 77 -4.11 -5.67 25.20
CA GLU A 77 -4.75 -4.86 26.24
C GLU A 77 -4.13 -5.26 27.58
N ASN A 78 -3.34 -4.36 28.19
CA ASN A 78 -3.43 -4.03 29.62
C ASN A 78 -2.55 -2.79 29.96
N ASP A 79 -3.24 -1.80 30.51
CA ASP A 79 -2.81 -0.89 31.58
C ASP A 79 -1.63 0.06 31.31
N HIS A 80 -1.92 1.17 30.62
CA HIS A 80 -1.36 2.46 31.00
C HIS A 80 -2.15 3.01 32.20
N ASP A 81 -1.89 2.46 33.38
CA ASP A 81 -2.26 3.12 34.63
C ASP A 81 -1.46 4.43 34.76
N ASP A 82 -2.21 5.49 35.07
CA ASP A 82 -1.73 6.83 35.40
C ASP A 82 -0.78 6.79 36.62
N ASP A 83 0.53 6.71 36.38
CA ASP A 83 1.54 7.15 37.35
C ASP A 83 1.96 8.59 37.00
N GLU A 84 1.23 9.53 37.58
CA GLU A 84 1.63 10.93 37.67
C GLU A 84 3.01 11.08 38.35
N ASN A 85 3.81 12.00 37.78
CA ASN A 85 4.93 12.73 38.40
C ASN A 85 6.33 12.11 38.38
N ASN A 86 6.99 12.12 37.21
CA ASN A 86 8.28 12.84 36.99
C ASN A 86 8.95 12.61 35.60
N SER A 87 8.40 11.78 34.71
CA SER A 87 9.04 11.41 33.43
C SER A 87 8.75 12.36 32.26
N THR A 88 7.66 13.13 32.32
CA THR A 88 7.13 13.94 31.21
C THR A 88 8.00 15.12 30.74
N SER A 89 9.10 15.43 31.44
CA SER A 89 10.00 16.52 31.02
C SER A 89 11.10 16.08 30.06
N LYS A 90 11.48 14.79 30.00
CA LYS A 90 12.57 14.34 29.11
C LYS A 90 12.13 13.94 27.70
N GLN A 91 10.96 13.33 27.54
CA GLN A 91 10.46 12.94 26.22
C GLN A 91 9.95 14.13 25.38
N LYS A 92 9.55 15.23 26.03
CA LYS A 92 9.10 16.45 25.33
C LYS A 92 10.24 17.25 24.69
N ASP A 93 11.48 17.03 25.15
CA ASP A 93 12.66 17.77 24.68
C ASP A 93 13.34 17.13 23.45
N GLU A 94 12.92 15.93 23.00
CA GLU A 94 13.55 15.22 21.87
C GLU A 94 12.86 15.41 20.51
N PHE A 95 11.59 15.79 20.50
CA PHE A 95 10.85 16.06 19.26
C PHE A 95 10.86 17.56 18.98
N GLU A 96 11.69 17.98 18.02
CA GLU A 96 11.51 19.27 17.35
C GLU A 96 10.12 19.32 16.67
N GLU A 97 9.62 20.52 16.37
CA GLU A 97 8.38 20.69 15.61
C GLU A 97 8.47 19.88 14.30
N PHE A 98 7.51 18.98 14.06
CA PHE A 98 7.48 18.20 12.83
C PHE A 98 7.14 19.11 11.64
N VAL A 99 8.15 19.39 10.82
CA VAL A 99 8.06 20.29 9.65
C VAL A 99 7.82 19.55 8.33
N GLY A 100 7.58 18.24 8.38
CA GLY A 100 7.43 17.36 7.21
C GLY A 100 8.68 16.54 6.87
N PHE A 101 8.54 15.65 5.89
CA PHE A 101 9.61 14.84 5.34
C PHE A 101 10.50 15.69 4.43
N THR A 102 11.80 15.64 4.73
CA THR A 102 12.85 16.45 4.08
C THR A 102 13.73 15.63 3.15
N HIS A 103 13.52 14.32 3.08
CA HIS A 103 14.20 13.40 2.18
C HIS A 103 13.18 12.43 1.56
N THR A 104 13.47 11.91 0.37
CA THR A 104 12.66 10.86 -0.25
C THR A 104 13.06 9.48 0.31
N PRO A 105 12.11 8.55 0.47
CA PRO A 105 12.39 7.21 1.00
C PRO A 105 13.24 6.37 0.03
N VAL A 106 13.24 6.74 -1.25
CA VAL A 106 14.03 6.15 -2.31
C VAL A 106 14.43 7.22 -3.32
N ASP A 107 15.36 6.87 -4.20
CA ASP A 107 15.65 7.64 -5.41
C ASP A 107 14.55 7.38 -6.46
N PHE A 108 13.59 8.29 -6.54
CA PHE A 108 12.43 8.15 -7.43
C PHE A 108 12.81 8.26 -8.92
N GLU A 109 13.90 8.95 -9.28
CA GLU A 109 14.41 8.93 -10.66
C GLU A 109 14.84 7.52 -11.06
N LYS A 110 15.52 6.81 -10.15
CA LYS A 110 15.85 5.39 -10.37
C LYS A 110 14.62 4.50 -10.35
N LEU A 111 13.71 4.68 -9.39
CA LEU A 111 12.50 3.86 -9.25
C LEU A 111 11.63 3.91 -10.52
N PHE A 112 11.52 5.08 -11.15
CA PHE A 112 10.73 5.30 -12.36
C PHE A 112 11.53 5.18 -13.67
N SER A 113 12.81 4.84 -13.60
CA SER A 113 13.64 4.60 -14.80
C SER A 113 13.18 3.35 -15.57
N GLU A 114 13.45 3.31 -16.87
CA GLU A 114 13.07 2.19 -17.74
C GLU A 114 13.61 0.84 -17.25
N ASP A 115 14.79 0.82 -16.63
CA ASP A 115 15.43 -0.39 -16.08
C ASP A 115 14.78 -0.88 -14.78
N SER A 116 14.00 -0.02 -14.11
CA SER A 116 13.29 -0.33 -12.86
C SER A 116 11.81 -0.64 -13.08
N VAL A 117 11.19 -0.12 -14.15
CA VAL A 117 9.75 -0.28 -14.39
C VAL A 117 9.39 -1.73 -14.71
N CYS A 118 8.42 -2.24 -13.97
CA CYS A 118 7.89 -3.58 -14.19
C CYS A 118 6.78 -3.59 -15.22
N ARG A 119 6.73 -4.65 -16.03
CA ARG A 119 5.73 -4.78 -17.09
C ARG A 119 4.33 -4.98 -16.55
N THR A 120 4.21 -5.74 -15.46
CA THR A 120 2.94 -6.22 -14.87
C THR A 120 2.61 -5.55 -13.54
N TYR A 121 3.52 -4.72 -13.00
CA TYR A 121 3.37 -4.10 -11.69
C TYR A 121 3.83 -2.63 -11.76
N PRO A 122 3.04 -1.66 -11.27
CA PRO A 122 3.46 -0.26 -11.30
C PRO A 122 4.55 0.01 -10.26
N SER A 123 5.53 0.86 -10.59
CA SER A 123 6.64 1.20 -9.68
C SER A 123 6.19 1.88 -8.38
N ILE A 124 5.05 2.56 -8.42
CA ILE A 124 4.35 3.03 -7.23
C ILE A 124 2.85 2.74 -7.39
N GLN A 125 2.27 2.05 -6.43
CA GLN A 125 0.82 1.94 -6.34
C GLN A 125 0.28 3.13 -5.52
N PRO A 126 -0.75 3.83 -6.02
CA PRO A 126 -1.35 4.93 -5.29
C PRO A 126 -1.99 4.45 -3.98
N TYR A 127 -2.13 5.40 -3.06
CA TYR A 127 -2.61 5.19 -1.71
C TYR A 127 -3.97 4.45 -1.66
N PHE A 128 -4.88 4.77 -2.58
CA PHE A 128 -6.01 3.91 -2.92
C PHE A 128 -5.68 2.98 -4.07
N ASN A 129 -5.65 1.68 -3.78
CA ASN A 129 -5.69 0.65 -4.82
C ASN A 129 -6.98 -0.15 -4.69
N HIS A 130 -7.94 0.18 -5.55
CA HIS A 130 -9.25 -0.47 -5.55
C HIS A 130 -9.20 -1.96 -5.87
N PHE A 131 -8.12 -2.46 -6.49
CA PHE A 131 -7.98 -3.87 -6.89
C PHE A 131 -7.41 -4.79 -5.80
N VAL A 132 -7.03 -4.24 -4.65
CA VAL A 132 -6.37 -4.97 -3.57
C VAL A 132 -7.38 -5.24 -2.46
N VAL A 133 -7.86 -6.48 -2.40
CA VAL A 133 -8.97 -6.96 -1.54
C VAL A 133 -8.52 -7.66 -0.26
N ASN A 134 -7.22 -7.89 -0.07
CA ASN A 134 -6.65 -8.30 1.22
C ASN A 134 -6.44 -7.10 2.18
N HIS A 135 -6.99 -5.93 1.85
CA HIS A 135 -7.00 -4.75 2.72
C HIS A 135 -8.36 -4.09 2.71
N THR A 136 -8.67 -3.31 3.75
CA THR A 136 -10.02 -2.79 3.97
C THR A 136 -10.49 -1.78 2.94
N GLU A 137 -9.65 -0.95 2.33
CA GLU A 137 -10.03 -0.11 1.17
C GLU A 137 -8.81 0.07 0.27
N GLY A 138 -8.15 -1.05 -0.04
CA GLY A 138 -6.78 -1.03 -0.54
C GLY A 138 -5.75 -0.76 0.57
N PRO A 139 -4.47 -0.62 0.20
CA PRO A 139 -3.34 -0.78 1.09
C PRO A 139 -3.02 0.46 1.92
N LYS A 140 -3.63 1.63 1.66
CA LYS A 140 -3.42 2.92 2.38
C LYS A 140 -1.95 3.16 2.77
N LYS A 141 -1.07 2.87 1.82
CA LYS A 141 0.39 2.97 1.85
C LYS A 141 0.87 2.93 0.40
N TRP A 142 2.13 3.24 0.19
CA TRP A 142 2.76 3.08 -1.12
C TRP A 142 3.44 1.72 -1.20
N TYR A 143 3.10 0.95 -2.23
CA TYR A 143 3.95 -0.14 -2.69
C TYR A 143 5.00 0.44 -3.61
N LEU A 144 6.27 0.37 -3.23
CA LEU A 144 7.39 0.82 -4.04
C LEU A 144 8.05 -0.40 -4.68
N ALA A 145 7.90 -0.52 -5.99
CA ALA A 145 8.30 -1.71 -6.73
C ALA A 145 9.37 -1.42 -7.79
N THR A 146 10.25 -2.40 -7.99
CA THR A 146 11.31 -2.34 -9.01
C THR A 146 11.61 -3.72 -9.60
N CYS A 147 11.86 -3.73 -10.90
CA CYS A 147 12.38 -4.87 -11.66
C CYS A 147 13.89 -4.79 -11.87
N SER A 148 14.52 -3.75 -11.33
CA SER A 148 15.94 -3.56 -11.44
C SER A 148 16.67 -4.73 -10.79
N LYS A 149 17.68 -5.24 -11.50
CA LYS A 149 18.63 -6.20 -10.91
C LYS A 149 19.48 -5.56 -9.83
N GLU A 150 19.78 -4.27 -10.00
CA GLU A 150 20.51 -3.46 -9.04
C GLU A 150 19.58 -3.07 -7.89
N PRO A 151 19.92 -3.39 -6.63
CA PRO A 151 19.11 -3.03 -5.46
C PRO A 151 18.96 -1.51 -5.33
N ILE A 152 17.73 -1.05 -5.07
CA ILE A 152 17.46 0.37 -4.81
C ILE A 152 17.60 0.61 -3.30
N LYS A 153 18.40 1.61 -2.94
CA LYS A 153 18.59 2.04 -1.54
C LYS A 153 17.34 2.68 -0.97
N VAL A 154 17.06 2.39 0.29
CA VAL A 154 15.98 2.94 1.08
C VAL A 154 16.55 3.86 2.16
N PHE A 155 16.01 5.06 2.24
CA PHE A 155 16.44 6.11 3.14
C PHE A 155 15.32 6.53 4.07
N LEU A 156 15.71 7.03 5.23
CA LEU A 156 14.78 7.60 6.18
C LEU A 156 14.33 9.00 5.71
N PRO A 157 13.02 9.29 5.57
CA PRO A 157 12.57 10.55 4.98
C PRO A 157 12.64 11.75 5.97
N VAL A 158 12.79 11.48 7.27
CA VAL A 158 12.76 12.47 8.34
C VAL A 158 13.52 11.94 9.56
N LYS A 159 14.04 12.82 10.41
CA LYS A 159 14.63 12.40 11.68
C LYS A 159 13.58 11.65 12.51
N SER A 160 13.95 10.51 13.08
CA SER A 160 13.01 9.67 13.82
C SER A 160 13.68 8.86 14.92
N ILE A 161 12.88 8.40 15.87
CA ILE A 161 13.28 7.49 16.93
C ILE A 161 12.88 6.07 16.53
N LEU A 162 13.84 5.16 16.53
CA LEU A 162 13.63 3.73 16.31
C LEU A 162 13.87 3.00 17.63
N ASP A 163 12.85 2.30 18.12
CA ASP A 163 12.96 1.44 19.29
C ASP A 163 13.07 -0.05 18.88
N LYS A 164 13.56 -0.87 19.80
CA LYS A 164 13.79 -2.30 19.60
C LYS A 164 12.52 -3.10 19.31
N ARG A 165 11.37 -2.72 19.88
CA ARG A 165 10.10 -3.44 19.72
C ARG A 165 9.44 -3.13 18.39
N SER A 166 9.80 -1.98 17.81
CA SER A 166 9.38 -1.53 16.49
C SER A 166 10.19 -2.13 15.34
N ILE A 167 11.03 -3.15 15.59
CA ILE A 167 11.69 -3.94 14.55
C ILE A 167 11.16 -5.37 14.61
N ARG A 168 10.58 -5.84 13.50
CA ARG A 168 10.18 -7.24 13.32
C ARG A 168 10.91 -7.81 12.13
N ILE A 169 11.36 -9.05 12.25
CA ILE A 169 12.06 -9.77 11.20
C ILE A 169 11.36 -11.10 11.03
N TYR A 170 10.77 -11.31 9.87
CA TYR A 170 9.99 -12.50 9.56
C TYR A 170 10.83 -13.59 8.88
N SER A 171 12.01 -13.24 8.38
CA SER A 171 12.96 -14.18 7.79
C SER A 171 14.23 -14.31 8.64
N ASP A 172 14.65 -15.53 8.94
CA ASP A 172 15.95 -15.79 9.57
C ASP A 172 17.14 -15.56 8.63
N ARG A 173 16.87 -15.21 7.37
CA ARG A 173 17.88 -15.10 6.32
C ARG A 173 18.65 -13.79 6.38
N LYS A 174 19.95 -13.94 6.19
CA LYS A 174 20.91 -12.86 6.02
C LYS A 174 21.60 -12.99 4.67
N SER A 175 21.91 -11.86 4.07
CA SER A 175 22.77 -11.81 2.88
C SER A 175 23.62 -10.55 2.88
N THR A 176 24.39 -10.37 1.83
CA THR A 176 25.19 -9.18 1.61
C THR A 176 24.74 -8.51 0.33
N ILE A 177 24.36 -7.24 0.42
CA ILE A 177 24.03 -6.39 -0.72
C ILE A 177 25.03 -5.24 -0.73
N ASN A 178 25.78 -5.08 -1.83
CA ASN A 178 26.80 -4.03 -1.96
C ASN A 178 27.77 -3.97 -0.76
N GLU A 179 28.28 -5.13 -0.34
CA GLU A 179 29.19 -5.30 0.81
C GLU A 179 28.56 -4.97 2.19
N GLU A 180 27.26 -4.70 2.26
CA GLU A 180 26.52 -4.48 3.51
C GLU A 180 25.67 -5.70 3.87
N GLU A 181 25.76 -6.15 5.12
CA GLU A 181 24.89 -7.22 5.62
C GLU A 181 23.45 -6.75 5.78
N VAL A 182 22.51 -7.56 5.28
CA VAL A 182 21.08 -7.29 5.30
C VAL A 182 20.30 -8.45 5.91
N LEU A 183 19.19 -8.10 6.55
CA LEU A 183 18.16 -8.96 7.13
C LEU A 183 16.92 -8.83 6.22
N PHE A 184 16.45 -9.93 5.64
CA PHE A 184 15.31 -9.89 4.75
C PHE A 184 13.98 -9.87 5.48
N ASP A 185 12.96 -9.35 4.79
CA ASP A 185 11.57 -9.30 5.24
C ASP A 185 11.42 -8.68 6.64
N ALA A 186 12.03 -7.51 6.79
CA ALA A 186 11.93 -6.72 8.01
C ALA A 186 10.76 -5.73 7.91
N GLN A 187 10.09 -5.53 9.04
CA GLN A 187 9.15 -4.44 9.24
C GLN A 187 9.71 -3.52 10.33
N ILE A 188 9.68 -2.21 10.07
CA ILE A 188 10.14 -1.20 11.01
C ILE A 188 9.13 -0.07 11.14
N TRP A 189 8.93 0.40 12.37
CA TRP A 189 8.15 1.59 12.71
C TRP A 189 9.04 2.59 13.43
N MET A 190 8.92 3.87 13.07
CA MET A 190 9.81 4.92 13.55
C MET A 190 9.00 6.14 13.92
N ARG A 191 9.11 6.56 15.19
CA ARG A 191 8.36 7.70 15.71
C ARG A 191 9.01 8.99 15.23
N VAL A 192 8.22 9.85 14.61
CA VAL A 192 8.65 11.16 14.11
C VAL A 192 8.16 12.28 15.01
N SER A 193 6.98 12.10 15.61
CA SER A 193 6.41 12.97 16.65
C SER A 193 5.56 12.15 17.60
N GLU A 194 4.81 12.81 18.50
CA GLU A 194 3.83 12.16 19.38
C GLU A 194 2.72 11.45 18.59
N ASP A 195 2.32 12.03 17.46
CA ASP A 195 1.17 11.55 16.67
C ASP A 195 1.57 10.84 15.38
N VAL A 196 2.79 11.07 14.87
CA VAL A 196 3.22 10.59 13.55
C VAL A 196 4.30 9.52 13.66
N THR A 197 4.04 8.38 13.02
CA THR A 197 4.97 7.26 12.84
C THR A 197 5.13 6.97 11.35
N VAL A 198 6.37 6.75 10.92
CA VAL A 198 6.69 6.25 9.57
C VAL A 198 6.99 4.77 9.66
N PHE A 199 6.54 3.98 8.69
CA PHE A 199 6.83 2.56 8.65
C PHE A 199 7.30 2.09 7.28
N PHE A 200 8.10 1.02 7.32
CA PHE A 200 8.49 0.23 6.15
C PHE A 200 8.19 -1.24 6.41
N MET A 201 7.66 -1.96 5.41
CA MET A 201 7.47 -3.41 5.47
C MET A 201 8.16 -4.09 4.28
N HIS A 202 8.49 -5.38 4.44
CA HIS A 202 9.22 -6.18 3.47
C HIS A 202 10.62 -5.64 3.12
N LEU A 203 11.21 -4.85 4.03
CA LEU A 203 12.51 -4.20 3.83
C LEU A 203 13.64 -5.23 3.93
N ALA A 204 14.62 -5.16 3.02
CA ALA A 204 15.94 -5.73 3.27
C ALA A 204 16.72 -4.76 4.18
N LEU A 205 16.54 -4.92 5.49
CA LEU A 205 17.06 -4.02 6.53
C LEU A 205 18.56 -4.22 6.72
N LEU A 206 19.33 -3.15 6.81
CA LEU A 206 20.75 -3.26 7.13
C LEU A 206 20.94 -3.81 8.56
N ASP A 207 21.72 -4.89 8.72
CA ASP A 207 21.98 -5.50 10.02
C ASP A 207 22.57 -4.49 11.01
N LYS A 208 23.39 -3.55 10.52
CA LYS A 208 23.95 -2.46 11.32
C LYS A 208 22.90 -1.59 12.02
N ILE A 209 21.73 -1.37 11.41
CA ILE A 209 20.65 -0.57 12.02
C ILE A 209 20.06 -1.31 13.21
N LYS A 210 19.73 -2.60 13.05
CA LYS A 210 19.29 -3.45 14.16
C LYS A 210 20.35 -3.53 15.26
N SER A 211 21.61 -3.76 14.88
CA SER A 211 22.75 -3.81 15.80
C SER A 211 22.94 -2.53 16.60
N LEU A 212 22.66 -1.36 16.04
CA LEU A 212 22.73 -0.08 16.77
C LEU A 212 21.66 0.00 17.87
N VAL A 213 20.44 -0.44 17.56
CA VAL A 213 19.33 -0.48 18.54
C VAL A 213 19.62 -1.47 19.66
N GLU A 214 20.10 -2.67 19.33
CA GLU A 214 20.41 -3.72 20.31
C GLU A 214 21.55 -3.36 21.26
N LYS A 215 22.47 -2.49 20.82
CA LYS A 215 23.59 -2.00 21.63
C LYS A 215 23.24 -0.73 22.42
N SER A 216 22.08 -0.13 22.18
CA SER A 216 21.65 1.07 22.89
C SER A 216 21.29 0.74 24.33
N GLU A 217 21.78 1.56 25.28
CA GLU A 217 21.42 1.43 26.70
C GLU A 217 19.94 1.72 26.96
N THR A 218 19.30 2.51 26.10
CA THR A 218 17.89 2.89 26.20
C THR A 218 16.96 2.01 25.37
N GLU A 219 17.50 1.02 24.64
CA GLU A 219 16.78 0.23 23.62
C GLU A 219 16.15 1.07 22.49
N GLU A 220 16.57 2.33 22.36
CA GLU A 220 16.13 3.28 21.34
C GLU A 220 17.34 3.98 20.71
N ILE A 221 17.24 4.35 19.44
CA ILE A 221 18.22 5.22 18.77
C ILE A 221 17.49 6.33 18.00
N VAL A 222 18.18 7.46 17.84
CA VAL A 222 17.76 8.54 16.96
C VAL A 222 18.50 8.40 15.63
N LEU A 223 17.75 8.33 14.53
CA LEU A 223 18.27 8.30 13.18
C LEU A 223 17.98 9.64 12.50
N GLU A 224 19.00 10.22 11.86
CA GLU A 224 18.85 11.47 11.13
C GLU A 224 18.19 11.25 9.76
N ALA A 225 17.49 12.27 9.25
CA ALA A 225 16.90 12.22 7.91
C ALA A 225 17.98 11.93 6.84
N GLY A 226 17.63 11.15 5.83
CA GLY A 226 18.57 10.69 4.80
C GLY A 226 19.47 9.52 5.21
N THR A 227 19.30 8.97 6.42
CA THR A 227 20.02 7.75 6.83
C THR A 227 19.64 6.59 5.90
N HIS A 228 20.64 5.92 5.31
CA HIS A 228 20.45 4.68 4.55
C HIS A 228 20.10 3.53 5.52
N ILE A 229 18.92 2.94 5.37
CA ILE A 229 18.37 1.94 6.30
C ILE A 229 18.24 0.55 5.69
N GLY A 230 18.20 0.41 4.36
CA GLY A 230 17.97 -0.87 3.72
C GLY A 230 17.83 -0.78 2.21
N TYR A 231 17.27 -1.82 1.61
CA TYR A 231 17.10 -1.91 0.16
C TYR A 231 15.69 -2.39 -0.21
N ILE A 232 15.21 -1.97 -1.39
CA ILE A 232 14.14 -2.66 -2.10
C ILE A 232 14.75 -3.90 -2.72
N LYS A 233 14.67 -5.02 -2.00
CA LYS A 233 15.11 -6.33 -2.47
C LYS A 233 14.36 -7.43 -1.72
N THR A 234 13.75 -8.31 -2.50
CA THR A 234 13.09 -9.53 -2.02
C THR A 234 14.03 -10.71 -2.23
N ASP A 235 14.11 -11.60 -1.23
CA ASP A 235 14.78 -12.89 -1.39
C ASP A 235 13.81 -13.91 -2.01
N TRP A 236 14.00 -14.20 -3.30
CA TRP A 236 13.15 -15.13 -4.03
C TRP A 236 13.35 -16.59 -3.62
N ASP A 237 14.51 -16.94 -3.07
CA ASP A 237 14.79 -18.30 -2.60
C ASP A 237 13.95 -18.68 -1.35
N PHE A 238 13.26 -17.71 -0.72
CA PHE A 238 12.31 -17.93 0.38
C PHE A 238 10.89 -18.19 -0.11
N ILE A 239 10.46 -17.53 -1.20
CA ILE A 239 9.12 -17.72 -1.79
C ILE A 239 8.99 -19.12 -2.44
N ASP A 240 10.12 -19.76 -2.77
CA ASP A 240 10.18 -21.02 -3.51
C ASP A 240 9.96 -22.29 -2.68
N GLY A 241 9.62 -22.16 -1.39
CA GLY A 241 9.29 -23.29 -0.51
C GLY A 241 8.00 -24.04 -0.87
N ASN A 242 7.16 -23.54 -1.79
CA ASN A 242 5.85 -24.18 -2.04
C ASN A 242 5.23 -24.09 -3.46
N ASN A 243 5.91 -23.64 -4.53
CA ASN A 243 5.49 -23.89 -5.95
C ASN A 243 6.43 -23.22 -6.97
N SER A 244 7.56 -23.87 -7.30
CA SER A 244 8.61 -23.37 -8.21
C SER A 244 8.29 -23.42 -9.71
N ASN A 245 7.02 -23.32 -10.11
CA ASN A 245 6.64 -23.45 -11.52
C ASN A 245 5.93 -22.26 -12.14
N ASN A 246 5.73 -21.12 -11.46
CA ASN A 246 4.95 -20.03 -12.09
C ASN A 246 5.14 -18.58 -11.60
N ARG A 247 6.14 -18.23 -10.79
CA ARG A 247 6.45 -16.82 -10.52
C ARG A 247 7.85 -16.52 -11.02
N PRO A 248 8.01 -15.81 -12.15
CA PRO A 248 9.30 -15.26 -12.50
C PRO A 248 9.73 -14.29 -11.38
N GLU A 249 11.04 -14.02 -11.29
CA GLU A 249 11.66 -12.93 -10.53
C GLU A 249 11.08 -11.57 -10.98
N GLU A 250 9.77 -11.34 -10.81
CA GLU A 250 9.06 -10.34 -11.61
C GLU A 250 9.21 -8.93 -11.04
N TYR A 251 9.40 -8.75 -9.74
CA TYR A 251 9.58 -7.43 -9.11
C TYR A 251 9.93 -7.54 -7.62
N HIS A 252 10.80 -6.66 -7.13
CA HIS A 252 11.03 -6.42 -5.72
C HIS A 252 10.10 -5.32 -5.23
N VAL A 253 9.48 -5.50 -4.06
CA VAL A 253 8.53 -4.54 -3.50
C VAL A 253 8.77 -4.34 -2.01
N ILE A 254 8.63 -3.11 -1.56
CA ILE A 254 8.49 -2.76 -0.14
C ILE A 254 7.22 -1.95 0.06
N ASP A 255 6.77 -1.89 1.30
CA ASP A 255 5.71 -0.99 1.70
C ASP A 255 6.31 0.22 2.38
N PHE A 256 5.79 1.40 2.06
CA PHE A 256 6.11 2.64 2.74
C PHE A 256 4.82 3.35 3.14
N GLY A 257 4.67 3.67 4.43
CA GLY A 257 3.46 4.31 4.93
C GLY A 257 3.68 5.23 6.10
N VAL A 258 2.61 5.94 6.44
CA VAL A 258 2.53 6.87 7.57
C VAL A 258 1.32 6.52 8.41
N GLU A 259 1.51 6.45 9.72
CA GLU A 259 0.45 6.43 10.71
C GLU A 259 0.40 7.78 11.40
N ASP A 260 -0.76 8.42 11.40
CA ASP A 260 -1.01 9.70 12.06
C ASP A 260 -2.23 9.55 12.98
N ARG A 261 -2.00 9.62 14.28
CA ARG A 261 -3.05 9.46 15.31
C ARG A 261 -4.11 10.57 15.28
N SER A 262 -3.83 11.69 14.61
CA SER A 262 -4.78 12.76 14.38
C SER A 262 -5.66 12.53 13.14
N PHE A 263 -5.26 11.61 12.25
CA PHE A 263 -6.04 11.19 11.09
C PHE A 263 -7.03 10.08 11.46
N ASP A 264 -8.25 10.16 10.91
CA ASP A 264 -9.29 9.15 11.13
C ASP A 264 -10.01 8.82 9.82
N ALA A 265 -9.71 7.65 9.27
CA ALA A 265 -10.38 7.10 8.09
C ALA A 265 -11.83 6.66 8.39
N ASN A 266 -12.23 6.54 9.65
CA ASN A 266 -13.55 6.12 10.10
C ASN A 266 -13.98 4.74 9.54
N LEU A 267 -13.03 3.81 9.43
CA LEU A 267 -13.23 2.42 8.98
C LEU A 267 -13.56 1.45 10.11
N THR A 268 -13.18 1.79 11.33
CA THR A 268 -13.51 1.01 12.53
C THR A 268 -14.00 1.92 13.65
N GLU A 269 -14.67 1.34 14.64
CA GLU A 269 -15.09 2.07 15.85
C GLU A 269 -13.90 2.53 16.70
N ASN A 270 -12.77 1.81 16.65
CA ASN A 270 -11.55 2.18 17.36
C ASN A 270 -10.76 3.22 16.55
N LYS A 271 -10.79 4.49 16.96
CA LYS A 271 -10.11 5.60 16.26
C LYS A 271 -8.60 5.43 16.10
N THR A 272 -7.94 4.72 17.02
CA THR A 272 -6.49 4.48 16.94
C THR A 272 -6.14 3.20 16.18
N HIS A 273 -7.14 2.47 15.68
CA HIS A 273 -6.92 1.28 14.87
C HIS A 273 -6.07 1.62 13.64
N TRP A 274 -5.18 0.71 13.25
CA TRP A 274 -4.22 0.95 12.17
C TRP A 274 -4.89 1.33 10.83
N TRP A 275 -6.09 0.80 10.55
CA TRP A 275 -6.88 1.22 9.39
C TRP A 275 -7.41 2.65 9.43
N ASN A 276 -7.61 3.21 10.63
CA ASN A 276 -8.10 4.56 10.82
C ASN A 276 -6.99 5.60 10.73
N VAL A 277 -5.80 5.28 11.23
CA VAL A 277 -4.70 6.26 11.36
C VAL A 277 -3.73 6.28 10.17
N ARG A 278 -3.80 5.33 9.23
CA ARG A 278 -2.95 5.36 8.03
C ARG A 278 -3.28 6.55 7.15
N ALA A 279 -2.30 7.37 6.80
CA ALA A 279 -2.47 8.56 5.96
C ALA A 279 -1.61 8.48 4.68
N ASN A 280 -1.96 9.27 3.66
CA ASN A 280 -1.22 9.25 2.39
C ASN A 280 0.21 9.81 2.60
N PRO A 281 1.27 9.03 2.34
CA PRO A 281 2.63 9.51 2.55
C PRO A 281 2.96 10.80 1.80
N LEU A 282 2.30 11.07 0.66
CA LEU A 282 2.52 12.28 -0.12
C LEU A 282 2.30 13.57 0.70
N ASP A 283 1.33 13.56 1.61
CA ASP A 283 0.89 14.74 2.36
C ASP A 283 1.86 15.15 3.48
N TYR A 284 2.83 14.30 3.78
CA TYR A 284 3.82 14.54 4.82
C TYR A 284 5.13 15.08 4.25
N PHE A 285 5.33 15.06 2.93
CA PHE A 285 6.51 15.68 2.32
C PHE A 285 6.41 17.20 2.29
N THR A 286 7.56 17.87 2.44
CA THR A 286 7.66 19.30 2.13
C THR A 286 7.17 19.59 0.71
N GLU A 287 6.59 20.78 0.49
CA GLU A 287 6.06 21.17 -0.83
C GLU A 287 7.08 21.03 -1.96
N GLU A 288 8.36 21.33 -1.69
CA GLU A 288 9.44 21.15 -2.67
C GLU A 288 9.59 19.68 -3.08
N LEU A 289 9.65 18.76 -2.12
CA LEU A 289 9.76 17.33 -2.40
C LEU A 289 8.48 16.75 -3.00
N LYS A 290 7.30 17.16 -2.53
CA LYS A 290 6.02 16.76 -3.11
C LYS A 290 5.98 17.08 -4.61
N ASN A 291 6.34 18.32 -4.98
CA ASN A 291 6.40 18.72 -6.38
C ASN A 291 7.45 17.96 -7.18
N SER A 292 8.61 17.66 -6.58
CA SER A 292 9.66 16.85 -7.20
C SER A 292 9.19 15.41 -7.49
N ILE A 293 8.58 14.75 -6.50
CA ILE A 293 8.03 13.38 -6.62
C ILE A 293 6.95 13.35 -7.70
N LEU A 294 6.00 14.29 -7.69
CA LEU A 294 4.93 14.36 -8.69
C LEU A 294 5.50 14.60 -10.10
N SER A 295 6.51 15.46 -10.23
CA SER A 295 7.19 15.69 -11.51
C SER A 295 7.89 14.42 -12.03
N GLN A 296 8.52 13.65 -11.15
CA GLN A 296 9.20 12.40 -11.51
C GLN A 296 8.22 11.27 -11.80
N TYR A 297 7.04 11.28 -11.16
CA TYR A 297 5.96 10.34 -11.41
C TYR A 297 5.20 10.61 -12.71
N GLN A 298 5.24 11.85 -13.22
CA GLN A 298 4.46 12.27 -14.39
C GLN A 298 4.60 11.37 -15.63
N PRO A 299 5.78 10.83 -16.01
CA PRO A 299 5.89 9.90 -17.13
C PRO A 299 5.14 8.58 -16.89
N VAL A 300 5.16 8.07 -15.66
CA VAL A 300 4.40 6.87 -15.26
C VAL A 300 2.91 7.16 -15.34
N TYR A 301 2.47 8.31 -14.82
CA TYR A 301 1.09 8.76 -14.92
C TYR A 301 0.63 8.89 -16.39
N GLN A 302 1.43 9.54 -17.23
CA GLN A 302 1.11 9.73 -18.66
C GLN A 302 0.98 8.40 -19.39
N LYS A 303 1.83 7.40 -19.08
CA LYS A 303 1.68 6.07 -19.66
C LYS A 303 0.33 5.44 -19.32
N MET A 304 -0.14 5.60 -18.08
CA MET A 304 -1.44 5.07 -17.68
C MET A 304 -2.61 5.86 -18.29
N VAL A 305 -2.44 7.17 -18.50
CA VAL A 305 -3.36 7.98 -19.32
C VAL A 305 -3.43 7.42 -20.74
N ASP A 306 -2.29 7.13 -21.36
CA ASP A 306 -2.24 6.59 -22.72
C ASP A 306 -2.85 5.18 -22.81
N GLU A 307 -2.71 4.37 -21.76
CA GLU A 307 -3.29 3.02 -21.65
C GLU A 307 -4.79 3.00 -21.34
N GLY A 308 -5.34 4.03 -20.69
CA GLY A 308 -6.79 4.23 -20.53
C GLY A 308 -7.57 3.17 -19.73
N THR A 309 -6.91 2.21 -19.09
CA THR A 309 -7.52 1.04 -18.44
C THR A 309 -7.34 0.99 -16.91
N HIS A 310 -6.74 2.03 -16.33
CA HIS A 310 -6.40 2.11 -14.91
C HIS A 310 -7.39 2.98 -14.14
N PRO A 311 -8.17 2.41 -13.18
CA PRO A 311 -9.22 3.16 -12.48
C PRO A 311 -8.69 4.09 -11.37
N PHE A 312 -7.41 3.99 -11.03
CA PHE A 312 -6.70 4.77 -10.01
C PHE A 312 -5.33 5.15 -10.56
N THR A 313 -4.83 6.35 -10.31
CA THR A 313 -3.47 6.73 -10.77
C THR A 313 -2.93 8.06 -10.22
N ASN A 314 -3.72 8.89 -9.51
CA ASN A 314 -3.15 10.11 -8.93
C ASN A 314 -2.62 9.83 -7.51
N LEU A 315 -1.34 10.11 -7.27
CA LEU A 315 -0.73 10.02 -5.94
C LEU A 315 -1.31 11.04 -4.95
N GLU A 316 -1.95 12.11 -5.45
CA GLU A 316 -2.59 13.15 -4.66
C GLU A 316 -3.96 12.75 -4.09
N ASP A 317 -4.46 11.56 -4.42
CA ASP A 317 -5.72 11.07 -3.85
C ASP A 317 -5.53 10.64 -2.39
N SER A 318 -5.86 11.56 -1.49
CA SER A 318 -5.78 11.39 -0.03
C SER A 318 -7.14 11.27 0.63
N ARG A 319 -8.15 10.74 -0.07
CA ARG A 319 -9.45 10.49 0.54
C ARG A 319 -9.31 9.64 1.83
N PRO A 320 -10.10 9.86 2.87
CA PRO A 320 -10.02 9.05 4.07
C PRO A 320 -10.72 7.70 3.90
N ASN A 321 -11.83 7.66 3.17
CA ASN A 321 -12.61 6.45 2.93
C ASN A 321 -13.43 6.52 1.64
N ILE A 322 -13.96 5.37 1.23
CA ILE A 322 -14.89 5.23 0.09
C ILE A 322 -16.29 4.75 0.52
N ASN A 323 -16.49 4.50 1.81
CA ASN A 323 -17.77 4.06 2.35
C ASN A 323 -18.84 5.17 2.26
N GLU A 324 -20.00 4.84 1.67
CA GLU A 324 -21.16 5.71 1.66
C GLU A 324 -22.32 5.16 2.48
N ILE A 325 -22.76 5.93 3.48
CA ILE A 325 -23.85 5.55 4.37
C ILE A 325 -25.13 5.25 3.58
N GLY A 326 -25.71 4.08 3.84
CA GLY A 326 -26.96 3.62 3.26
C GLY A 326 -26.89 3.28 1.77
N LYS A 327 -25.69 3.18 1.19
CA LYS A 327 -25.48 2.86 -0.23
C LYS A 327 -24.55 1.68 -0.40
N ILE A 328 -24.61 1.02 -1.56
CA ILE A 328 -23.78 -0.14 -1.89
C ILE A 328 -22.28 0.18 -2.00
N TRP A 329 -21.89 1.45 -2.13
CA TRP A 329 -20.51 1.86 -2.37
C TRP A 329 -19.63 1.76 -1.12
N GLY A 330 -18.42 1.25 -1.31
CA GLY A 330 -17.38 1.09 -0.29
C GLY A 330 -16.98 -0.37 -0.08
N THR A 331 -16.44 -0.65 1.11
CA THR A 331 -16.01 -2.00 1.49
C THR A 331 -17.03 -2.72 2.32
N TRP A 332 -17.13 -4.01 2.06
CA TRP A 332 -18.02 -4.92 2.73
C TRP A 332 -17.31 -6.21 3.11
N PHE A 333 -17.48 -6.58 4.37
CA PHE A 333 -17.00 -7.81 4.97
C PHE A 333 -18.16 -8.77 5.13
N LYS A 334 -17.95 -10.02 4.77
CA LYS A 334 -18.97 -11.04 4.85
C LYS A 334 -19.43 -11.23 6.30
N ASP A 335 -20.74 -11.37 6.48
CA ASP A 335 -21.39 -11.32 7.80
C ASP A 335 -21.53 -12.69 8.47
N ASP A 336 -21.42 -13.78 7.69
CA ASP A 336 -21.49 -15.15 8.21
C ASP A 336 -20.12 -15.73 8.63
N ILE A 337 -19.09 -14.89 8.68
CA ILE A 337 -17.74 -15.23 9.16
C ILE A 337 -17.30 -14.28 10.26
N THR A 338 -16.57 -14.81 11.22
CA THR A 338 -16.05 -14.08 12.40
C THR A 338 -14.93 -13.14 12.02
N ASP A 339 -14.03 -13.56 11.14
CA ASP A 339 -12.97 -12.69 10.66
C ASP A 339 -12.81 -12.88 9.15
N ALA A 340 -12.81 -11.76 8.43
CA ALA A 340 -12.61 -11.75 7.00
C ALA A 340 -11.15 -12.01 6.61
N PHE A 341 -10.22 -11.83 7.55
CA PHE A 341 -8.78 -11.96 7.37
C PHE A 341 -8.17 -13.22 8.01
N ASP A 342 -8.97 -14.08 8.68
CA ASP A 342 -8.57 -15.29 9.47
C ASP A 342 -7.74 -16.36 8.71
N GLN A 343 -7.41 -16.13 7.43
CA GLN A 343 -6.49 -16.95 6.62
C GLN A 343 -5.52 -16.09 5.79
N ASN A 344 -5.04 -14.99 6.36
CA ASN A 344 -3.97 -14.11 5.88
C ASN A 344 -4.20 -13.34 4.57
N PHE A 345 -5.20 -13.64 3.74
CA PHE A 345 -5.41 -12.89 2.47
C PHE A 345 -6.86 -12.73 2.01
N GLY A 346 -7.82 -12.94 2.91
CA GLY A 346 -9.26 -12.86 2.62
C GLY A 346 -9.77 -14.02 1.77
N SER A 347 -10.55 -14.94 2.36
CA SER A 347 -11.17 -16.05 1.61
C SER A 347 -12.12 -15.60 0.48
N GLU A 348 -12.52 -16.51 -0.42
CA GLU A 348 -13.47 -16.19 -1.50
C GLU A 348 -14.70 -15.43 -0.98
N TRP A 349 -14.93 -14.21 -1.52
CA TRP A 349 -15.98 -13.27 -1.13
C TRP A 349 -16.00 -12.82 0.36
N SER A 350 -14.98 -13.12 1.15
CA SER A 350 -14.87 -12.59 2.53
C SER A 350 -14.88 -11.06 2.55
N ILE A 351 -14.32 -10.46 1.51
CA ILE A 351 -14.19 -9.01 1.32
C ILE A 351 -14.63 -8.71 -0.11
N ILE A 352 -15.43 -7.67 -0.27
CA ILE A 352 -15.74 -7.06 -1.56
C ILE A 352 -15.58 -5.54 -1.49
N HIS A 353 -15.15 -4.94 -2.60
CA HIS A 353 -15.11 -3.49 -2.78
C HIS A 353 -16.02 -3.09 -3.93
N LEU A 354 -16.89 -2.12 -3.71
CA LEU A 354 -17.66 -1.47 -4.76
C LEU A 354 -17.28 0.01 -4.84
N THR A 355 -16.62 0.41 -5.92
CA THR A 355 -16.22 1.81 -6.12
C THR A 355 -17.00 2.40 -7.28
N LYS A 356 -17.74 3.49 -7.04
CA LYS A 356 -18.55 4.15 -8.07
C LYS A 356 -17.68 4.86 -9.10
N THR A 357 -18.17 4.99 -10.33
CA THR A 357 -17.45 5.62 -11.44
C THR A 357 -17.00 7.06 -11.14
N ALA A 358 -17.76 7.81 -10.32
CA ALA A 358 -17.42 9.18 -9.95
C ALA A 358 -16.14 9.28 -9.08
N ASP A 359 -15.75 8.19 -8.45
CA ASP A 359 -14.60 8.09 -7.56
C ASP A 359 -13.33 7.57 -8.26
N LEU A 360 -13.44 7.22 -9.54
CA LEU A 360 -12.34 6.71 -10.38
C LEU A 360 -11.73 7.83 -11.22
N SER A 361 -10.45 7.71 -11.59
CA SER A 361 -9.79 8.70 -12.47
C SER A 361 -10.27 8.54 -13.90
N LYS A 362 -10.94 9.57 -14.44
CA LYS A 362 -11.41 9.58 -15.83
C LYS A 362 -10.25 9.66 -16.82
N GLU A 363 -9.16 10.28 -16.42
CA GLU A 363 -7.97 10.51 -17.23
C GLU A 363 -7.23 9.21 -17.55
N THR A 364 -7.25 8.24 -16.65
CA THR A 364 -6.53 6.97 -16.82
C THR A 364 -7.45 5.78 -17.02
N PHE A 365 -8.76 5.98 -16.92
CA PHE A 365 -9.78 4.94 -17.09
C PHE A 365 -10.69 5.19 -18.32
N TRP A 366 -10.35 6.17 -19.16
CA TRP A 366 -11.21 6.63 -20.25
C TRP A 366 -11.60 5.52 -21.23
N GLU A 367 -10.72 4.55 -21.54
CA GLU A 367 -11.02 3.53 -22.56
C GLU A 367 -12.18 2.64 -22.11
N ILE A 368 -12.17 2.22 -20.85
CA ILE A 368 -13.24 1.39 -20.28
C ILE A 368 -14.54 2.20 -20.15
N LEU A 369 -14.45 3.47 -19.73
CA LEU A 369 -15.60 4.37 -19.63
C LEU A 369 -16.25 4.64 -21.00
N ASP A 370 -15.45 4.84 -22.05
CA ASP A 370 -15.92 5.08 -23.42
C ASP A 370 -16.60 3.83 -24.00
N GLN A 371 -16.04 2.65 -23.75
CA GLN A 371 -16.63 1.38 -24.17
C GLN A 371 -17.90 1.02 -23.37
N ASN A 372 -18.04 1.55 -22.15
CA ASN A 372 -19.13 1.21 -21.22
C ASN A 372 -19.71 2.49 -20.57
N PRO A 373 -20.40 3.36 -21.33
CA PRO A 373 -20.82 4.68 -20.85
C PRO A 373 -21.81 4.62 -19.67
N ASP A 374 -22.52 3.50 -19.51
CA ASP A 374 -23.48 3.29 -18.43
C ASP A 374 -22.88 2.58 -17.20
N ILE A 375 -21.55 2.39 -17.15
CA ILE A 375 -20.89 1.76 -16.01
C ILE A 375 -21.11 2.59 -14.74
N SER A 376 -21.62 1.93 -13.70
CA SER A 376 -21.90 2.57 -12.42
C SER A 376 -20.70 2.51 -11.48
N GLY A 377 -19.82 1.51 -11.65
CA GLY A 377 -18.59 1.37 -10.90
C GLY A 377 -17.84 0.08 -11.20
N ILE A 378 -16.89 -0.25 -10.34
CA ILE A 378 -16.18 -1.54 -10.32
C ILE A 378 -16.54 -2.32 -9.05
N LEU A 379 -16.63 -3.65 -9.19
CA LEU A 379 -16.82 -4.59 -8.09
C LEU A 379 -15.61 -5.52 -8.03
N ILE A 380 -14.88 -5.47 -6.93
CA ILE A 380 -13.76 -6.35 -6.67
C ILE A 380 -14.17 -7.37 -5.61
N GLU A 381 -13.95 -8.64 -5.91
CA GLU A 381 -14.27 -9.79 -5.07
C GLU A 381 -12.96 -10.42 -4.60
N SER A 382 -12.81 -10.67 -3.28
CA SER A 382 -11.72 -11.54 -2.86
C SER A 382 -11.86 -12.91 -3.51
N LYS A 383 -10.76 -13.37 -4.10
CA LYS A 383 -10.62 -14.67 -4.77
C LYS A 383 -9.46 -15.49 -4.20
N MET A 384 -8.92 -15.06 -3.06
CA MET A 384 -7.81 -15.73 -2.41
C MET A 384 -8.36 -16.83 -1.50
N ASN A 385 -7.52 -17.85 -1.25
CA ASN A 385 -7.79 -18.97 -0.35
C ASN A 385 -9.11 -19.71 -0.62
N LYS A 386 -9.47 -20.67 0.22
CA LYS A 386 -10.71 -21.45 0.07
C LYS A 386 -11.90 -20.69 0.62
N LEU A 387 -13.07 -20.89 0.03
CA LEU A 387 -14.35 -20.39 0.54
C LEU A 387 -14.56 -20.73 2.02
N ILE A 388 -14.93 -19.70 2.80
CA ILE A 388 -15.44 -19.83 4.18
C ILE A 388 -16.86 -19.25 4.22
N GLY A 389 -17.78 -19.93 4.91
CA GLY A 389 -19.18 -19.53 4.95
C GLY A 389 -19.91 -19.79 3.63
N LYS A 390 -20.92 -18.98 3.33
CA LYS A 390 -21.85 -19.20 2.21
C LYS A 390 -21.33 -18.61 0.89
N PRO A 391 -21.32 -19.35 -0.23
CA PRO A 391 -20.89 -18.79 -1.51
C PRO A 391 -21.89 -17.76 -2.03
N LEU A 392 -21.39 -16.73 -2.71
CA LEU A 392 -22.25 -15.73 -3.37
C LEU A 392 -22.91 -16.30 -4.64
N TYR A 393 -22.21 -17.19 -5.35
CA TYR A 393 -22.70 -17.97 -6.47
C TYR A 393 -21.89 -19.28 -6.61
N ASN A 394 -22.33 -20.22 -7.45
CA ASN A 394 -21.76 -21.58 -7.50
C ASN A 394 -20.34 -21.67 -8.10
N ASP A 395 -19.96 -20.68 -8.92
CA ASP A 395 -18.67 -20.61 -9.58
C ASP A 395 -17.69 -19.78 -8.72
N SER A 396 -16.38 -19.96 -8.84
CA SER A 396 -15.39 -19.16 -8.08
C SER A 396 -15.51 -17.64 -8.37
N PRO A 397 -15.11 -16.77 -7.42
CA PRO A 397 -15.12 -15.33 -7.61
C PRO A 397 -14.33 -14.91 -8.86
N VAL A 398 -14.90 -13.98 -9.62
CA VAL A 398 -14.28 -13.45 -10.85
C VAL A 398 -13.07 -12.57 -10.51
N GLY A 399 -13.07 -11.96 -9.32
CA GLY A 399 -12.02 -11.06 -8.86
C GLY A 399 -12.34 -9.63 -9.27
N GLN A 400 -12.05 -9.24 -10.51
CA GLN A 400 -12.26 -7.87 -10.98
C GLN A 400 -13.48 -7.82 -11.91
N ASN A 401 -14.47 -6.98 -11.59
CA ASN A 401 -15.71 -6.87 -12.34
C ASN A 401 -16.05 -5.41 -12.67
N LYS A 402 -16.61 -5.19 -13.86
CA LYS A 402 -17.41 -3.98 -14.16
C LYS A 402 -18.78 -4.14 -13.52
N PHE A 403 -19.35 -3.07 -12.97
CA PHE A 403 -20.66 -3.07 -12.31
C PHE A 403 -21.59 -2.01 -12.89
N PHE A 404 -22.83 -2.42 -13.17
CA PHE A 404 -23.87 -1.59 -13.77
C PHE A 404 -25.13 -1.69 -12.92
N ILE A 405 -25.71 -0.57 -12.49
CA ILE A 405 -27.06 -0.55 -11.92
C ILE A 405 -28.05 -0.55 -13.09
N VAL A 406 -28.86 -1.61 -13.20
CA VAL A 406 -29.83 -1.78 -14.29
C VAL A 406 -31.27 -1.47 -13.88
N SER A 407 -31.58 -1.53 -12.58
CA SER A 407 -32.86 -1.14 -11.99
C SER A 407 -32.66 -0.72 -10.54
N GLY A 408 -33.52 0.16 -10.03
CA GLY A 408 -33.43 0.69 -8.67
C GLY A 408 -32.46 1.87 -8.52
N ASP A 409 -31.89 2.00 -7.33
CA ASP A 409 -30.91 3.03 -6.95
C ASP A 409 -29.76 2.42 -6.12
N ASP A 410 -28.80 3.25 -5.71
CA ASP A 410 -27.60 2.83 -4.97
C ASP A 410 -27.89 2.15 -3.61
N SER A 411 -29.12 2.19 -3.10
CA SER A 411 -29.53 1.55 -1.86
C SER A 411 -30.26 0.23 -2.11
N VAL A 412 -31.12 0.15 -3.12
CA VAL A 412 -31.88 -1.07 -3.46
C VAL A 412 -32.01 -1.18 -4.98
N GLY A 413 -31.58 -2.31 -5.54
CA GLY A 413 -31.65 -2.47 -6.99
C GLY A 413 -31.25 -3.83 -7.52
N ILE A 414 -31.23 -3.88 -8.85
CA ILE A 414 -30.62 -4.96 -9.62
C ILE A 414 -29.39 -4.38 -10.29
N GLY A 415 -28.24 -4.95 -9.97
CA GLY A 415 -26.98 -4.76 -10.65
C GLY A 415 -26.74 -5.83 -11.70
N LYS A 416 -25.84 -5.53 -12.62
CA LYS A 416 -25.24 -6.47 -13.56
C LYS A 416 -23.73 -6.36 -13.41
N LYS A 417 -23.04 -7.49 -13.29
CA LYS A 417 -21.58 -7.55 -13.27
C LYS A 417 -21.05 -8.38 -14.44
N SER A 418 -19.94 -7.94 -15.03
CA SER A 418 -19.12 -8.73 -15.97
C SER A 418 -17.66 -8.68 -15.56
N ASN A 419 -16.88 -9.64 -16.04
CA ASN A 419 -15.44 -9.64 -15.87
C ASN A 419 -14.84 -8.34 -16.45
N TYR A 420 -13.88 -7.76 -15.73
CA TYR A 420 -13.21 -6.52 -16.09
C TYR A 420 -12.59 -6.55 -17.49
N PHE A 421 -11.97 -7.67 -17.86
CA PHE A 421 -11.27 -7.86 -19.14
C PHE A 421 -12.11 -8.60 -20.21
N ASN A 422 -13.34 -9.01 -19.89
CA ASN A 422 -14.15 -9.84 -20.77
C ASN A 422 -15.65 -9.67 -20.55
N ASP A 423 -16.39 -9.41 -21.62
CA ASP A 423 -17.85 -9.22 -21.61
C ASP A 423 -18.66 -10.44 -22.05
N ASN A 424 -18.06 -11.62 -22.12
CA ASN A 424 -18.75 -12.81 -22.61
C ASN A 424 -19.78 -13.37 -21.62
N GLU A 425 -19.63 -13.10 -20.32
CA GLU A 425 -20.53 -13.59 -19.29
C GLU A 425 -20.92 -12.49 -18.31
N PHE A 426 -22.21 -12.45 -17.98
CA PHE A 426 -22.78 -11.51 -17.03
C PHE A 426 -23.54 -12.27 -15.94
N LEU A 427 -23.45 -11.75 -14.73
CA LEU A 427 -24.29 -12.15 -13.62
C LEU A 427 -25.12 -10.95 -13.17
N TYR A 428 -26.37 -11.21 -12.78
CA TYR A 428 -27.23 -10.20 -12.16
C TYR A 428 -27.09 -10.29 -10.65
N VAL A 429 -26.97 -9.15 -9.99
CA VAL A 429 -26.78 -9.03 -8.55
C VAL A 429 -27.97 -8.25 -8.02
N LYS A 430 -28.89 -8.90 -7.33
CA LYS A 430 -29.88 -8.18 -6.53
C LYS A 430 -29.21 -7.70 -5.26
N TYR A 431 -29.41 -6.44 -4.91
CA TYR A 431 -28.83 -5.86 -3.71
C TYR A 431 -29.82 -5.00 -2.93
N GLN A 432 -29.61 -4.98 -1.62
CA GLN A 432 -30.31 -4.08 -0.70
C GLN A 432 -29.36 -3.70 0.44
N VAL A 433 -29.22 -2.40 0.66
CA VAL A 433 -28.54 -1.84 1.83
C VAL A 433 -29.59 -1.44 2.84
N LYS A 434 -29.54 -2.07 4.01
CA LYS A 434 -30.28 -1.64 5.17
C LYS A 434 -29.40 -0.69 5.95
N SER A 435 -29.66 0.61 5.81
CA SER A 435 -28.97 1.58 6.64
C SER A 435 -29.42 1.46 8.09
N ASN A 436 -28.46 1.28 8.99
CA ASN A 436 -28.72 1.36 10.41
C ASN A 436 -28.35 2.80 10.85
N SER A 437 -29.18 3.37 11.70
CA SER A 437 -29.25 4.83 11.84
C SER A 437 -28.25 5.40 12.85
N LYS A 438 -27.22 4.65 13.28
CA LYS A 438 -26.32 5.08 14.37
C LYS A 438 -24.97 5.56 13.86
N ASN A 439 -24.34 4.90 12.88
CA ASN A 439 -23.08 5.35 12.27
C ASN A 439 -22.89 4.73 10.87
N GLN A 440 -21.78 5.03 10.18
CA GLN A 440 -21.54 4.47 8.83
C GLN A 440 -21.11 3.00 8.82
N LEU A 441 -20.87 2.40 9.99
CA LEU A 441 -20.32 1.06 10.16
C LEU A 441 -21.40 0.01 10.43
N ASP A 442 -22.63 0.43 10.73
CA ASP A 442 -23.73 -0.47 11.07
C ASP A 442 -24.57 -0.87 9.85
N ASP A 443 -24.31 -0.35 8.65
CA ASP A 443 -24.99 -0.75 7.42
C ASP A 443 -24.85 -2.26 7.15
N ILE A 444 -25.93 -2.89 6.67
CA ILE A 444 -25.93 -4.28 6.21
C ILE A 444 -26.28 -4.32 4.72
N LEU A 445 -25.38 -4.88 3.91
CA LEU A 445 -25.61 -5.18 2.51
C LEU A 445 -26.08 -6.62 2.35
N THR A 446 -27.20 -6.84 1.68
CA THR A 446 -27.66 -8.16 1.27
C THR A 446 -27.51 -8.30 -0.23
N LEU A 447 -26.81 -9.34 -0.69
CA LEU A 447 -26.61 -9.66 -2.10
C LEU A 447 -27.21 -11.02 -2.46
N GLU A 448 -27.80 -11.14 -3.64
CA GLU A 448 -28.16 -12.43 -4.24
C GLU A 448 -27.87 -12.42 -5.74
N VAL A 449 -27.20 -13.48 -6.23
CA VAL A 449 -26.67 -13.51 -7.60
C VAL A 449 -27.39 -14.53 -8.48
N PHE A 450 -27.68 -14.12 -9.72
CA PHE A 450 -28.47 -14.90 -10.69
C PHE A 450 -27.81 -14.89 -12.08
N LYS A 451 -28.04 -15.96 -12.86
CA LYS A 451 -27.61 -16.03 -14.27
C LYS A 451 -28.55 -15.31 -15.25
N LYS A 452 -29.77 -14.98 -14.81
CA LYS A 452 -30.79 -14.29 -15.61
C LYS A 452 -31.51 -13.25 -14.78
N GLN A 453 -31.92 -12.16 -15.41
CA GLN A 453 -32.75 -11.12 -14.80
C GLN A 453 -34.22 -11.55 -14.80
N ASP A 454 -34.55 -12.56 -14.01
CA ASP A 454 -35.90 -13.10 -13.89
C ASP A 454 -36.64 -12.56 -12.64
N PHE A 455 -36.03 -11.59 -11.93
CA PHE A 455 -36.49 -11.04 -10.66
C PHE A 455 -36.44 -9.51 -10.67
N ASP A 456 -37.35 -8.88 -9.91
CA ASP A 456 -37.35 -7.43 -9.66
C ASP A 456 -36.57 -7.07 -8.37
N GLU A 457 -36.29 -5.79 -8.14
CA GLU A 457 -35.59 -5.33 -6.94
C GLU A 457 -36.40 -5.53 -5.63
N TYR A 458 -37.74 -5.59 -5.70
CA TYR A 458 -38.62 -5.62 -4.52
C TYR A 458 -39.11 -7.01 -4.08
N THR A 459 -38.86 -8.05 -4.86
CA THR A 459 -39.10 -9.44 -4.45
C THR A 459 -38.29 -9.78 -3.21
N ASN A 460 -38.78 -10.72 -2.40
CA ASN A 460 -38.02 -11.14 -1.23
C ASN A 460 -36.75 -11.88 -1.66
N PHE A 461 -35.65 -11.62 -0.95
CA PHE A 461 -34.44 -12.42 -1.03
C PHE A 461 -34.75 -13.89 -0.69
N SER A 462 -34.12 -14.81 -1.41
CA SER A 462 -34.24 -16.23 -1.10
C SER A 462 -33.28 -16.61 0.03
N ASN A 463 -33.33 -17.89 0.42
CA ASN A 463 -32.35 -18.45 1.35
C ASN A 463 -30.93 -18.55 0.75
N LYS A 464 -30.68 -18.09 -0.48
CA LYS A 464 -29.35 -18.00 -1.10
C LYS A 464 -28.66 -16.65 -0.91
N ALA A 465 -29.37 -15.62 -0.48
CA ALA A 465 -28.78 -14.31 -0.27
C ALA A 465 -27.66 -14.33 0.79
N VAL A 466 -26.60 -13.55 0.57
CA VAL A 466 -25.44 -13.41 1.45
C VAL A 466 -25.46 -12.02 2.04
N THR A 467 -25.21 -11.90 3.34
CA THR A 467 -25.11 -10.63 4.05
C THR A 467 -23.66 -10.21 4.22
N PHE A 468 -23.44 -8.90 4.20
CA PHE A 468 -22.17 -8.25 4.44
C PHE A 468 -22.39 -7.02 5.33
N ARG A 469 -21.33 -6.60 6.03
CA ARG A 469 -21.28 -5.47 6.95
C ARG A 469 -20.03 -4.62 6.69
N ARG A 470 -19.94 -3.44 7.32
CA ARG A 470 -18.88 -2.45 7.03
C ARG A 470 -17.60 -2.62 7.84
N GLY A 471 -17.67 -3.14 9.06
CA GLY A 471 -16.49 -3.53 9.81
C GLY A 471 -16.19 -5.02 9.59
N PRO A 472 -14.92 -5.45 9.52
CA PRO A 472 -14.61 -6.84 9.84
C PRO A 472 -14.93 -7.03 11.34
N ILE A 473 -15.41 -8.21 11.75
CA ILE A 473 -15.86 -8.39 13.15
C ILE A 473 -14.53 -8.37 13.89
N LYS A 474 -14.39 -7.48 14.87
CA LYS A 474 -13.29 -7.61 15.82
C LYS A 474 -13.54 -8.87 16.65
N ARG A 475 -12.50 -9.65 16.89
CA ARG A 475 -12.46 -10.55 18.04
C ARG A 475 -12.73 -9.75 19.31
#